data_AF-A0A150SF01-F1
#
_entry.id   AF-A0A150SF01-F1
#
_cell.length_a   1.000
_cell.length_b   1.000
_cell.length_c   1.000
_cell.angle_alpha   90.00
_cell.angle_beta   90.00
_cell.angle_gamma   90.00
#
_symmetry.space_group_name_H-M   'P 1'
#
loop_
_entity.id
_entity.type
_entity.pdbx_description
1 polymer ?
#
loop_
_entity_poly.entity_id
_entity_poly.type
_entity_poly.pdbx_seq_one_letter_code
_entity_poly.pdbx_strand_id
1 'polypeptide(L)'
;MERQDDVSESDKLTLVMLTLSGLASTCCEPLPNEILAEEQKDRIEQGLAARLANPRLLTACEWELHKVFLSMDKAYLAYIAKHTGTHEIAVVFRGTVFSNDTNVKNDNKVGILKPFLEDEEKYGRVAEGFYEAFNEIKDGTELESELRKIVNKDTIIYVAGHSLGGALTTMFSLYLRDKLESLGSMQVYTFAAPGVGDQKFAELFDQQKPAPICVWNAYDVVPNSFAHDTLLTVQDKFYPPPGPTPTADDQKLVKTMMFLAGRKYTQTKQQPALNLHPPYTVRAPDGATWQDEMAFQHQVNTYLRLLNQSGDQLLPEKPVVNVLKPIQARAGDTVTITGQNFTPDCTVNFYIMNKPVPASNVVVQGTDSITFQVPPGHGAVDLRVIRRDGLVLLEASAKLKDENQFRY
;
A
#
# COMPACT_ATOMS: atom_id res chain seq x y z
N MET A 1 9.54 -29.28 -26.82
CA MET A 1 9.49 -29.73 -25.41
C MET A 1 9.88 -28.52 -24.59
N GLU A 2 8.90 -27.63 -24.38
CA GLU A 2 9.09 -26.39 -23.62
C GLU A 2 9.34 -26.77 -22.16
N ARG A 3 10.45 -26.26 -21.61
CA ARG A 3 10.70 -26.32 -20.17
C ARG A 3 9.69 -25.38 -19.52
N GLN A 4 8.83 -25.90 -18.65
CA GLN A 4 8.28 -25.09 -17.58
C GLN A 4 9.47 -24.60 -16.76
N ASP A 5 9.80 -23.32 -16.90
CA ASP A 5 10.82 -22.69 -16.08
C ASP A 5 10.32 -22.68 -14.63
N ASP A 6 10.90 -23.55 -13.82
CA ASP A 6 10.62 -23.64 -12.39
C ASP A 6 11.12 -22.34 -11.74
N VAL A 7 10.19 -21.50 -11.27
CA VAL A 7 10.49 -20.23 -10.59
C VAL A 7 11.38 -20.53 -9.39
N SER A 8 12.51 -19.83 -9.23
CA SER A 8 13.43 -20.12 -8.13
C SER A 8 12.75 -19.90 -6.77
N GLU A 9 13.16 -20.63 -5.73
CA GLU A 9 12.62 -20.45 -4.38
C GLU A 9 12.78 -19.00 -3.86
N SER A 10 13.86 -18.32 -4.27
CA SER A 10 14.07 -16.90 -3.97
C SER A 10 13.02 -16.00 -4.63
N ASP A 11 12.60 -16.33 -5.86
CA ASP A 11 11.59 -15.56 -6.58
C ASP A 11 10.18 -15.84 -6.01
N LYS A 12 9.90 -17.08 -5.60
CA LYS A 12 8.66 -17.43 -4.87
C LYS A 12 8.55 -16.65 -3.56
N LEU A 13 9.61 -16.61 -2.76
CA LEU A 13 9.61 -15.86 -1.50
C LEU A 13 9.47 -14.34 -1.75
N THR A 14 10.09 -13.82 -2.81
CA THR A 14 9.92 -12.41 -3.21
C THR A 14 8.45 -12.10 -3.54
N LEU A 15 7.76 -13.00 -4.25
CA LEU A 15 6.33 -12.91 -4.55
C LEU A 15 5.46 -12.96 -3.28
N VAL A 16 5.80 -13.81 -2.31
CA VAL A 16 5.12 -13.87 -1.01
C VAL A 16 5.30 -12.55 -0.26
N MET A 17 6.52 -12.02 -0.17
CA MET A 17 6.80 -10.76 0.54
C MET A 17 6.12 -9.55 -0.12
N LEU A 18 6.02 -9.53 -1.45
CA LEU A 18 5.25 -8.51 -2.17
C LEU A 18 3.74 -8.63 -1.86
N THR A 19 3.23 -9.87 -1.85
CA THR A 19 1.82 -10.14 -1.53
C THR A 19 1.49 -9.67 -0.12
N LEU A 20 2.30 -10.04 0.87
CA LEU A 20 2.19 -9.56 2.25
C LEU A 20 2.24 -8.03 2.32
N SER A 21 3.17 -7.40 1.60
CA SER A 21 3.28 -5.93 1.52
C SER A 21 2.00 -5.28 1.00
N GLY A 22 1.35 -5.86 0.00
CA GLY A 22 0.07 -5.34 -0.50
C GLY A 22 -1.13 -5.61 0.40
N LEU A 23 -1.10 -6.69 1.17
CA LEU A 23 -2.14 -6.96 2.19
C LEU A 23 -2.17 -5.90 3.29
N ALA A 24 -1.07 -5.17 3.53
CA ALA A 24 -1.00 -4.12 4.55
C ALA A 24 -2.05 -3.01 4.35
N SER A 25 -2.57 -2.82 3.14
CA SER A 25 -3.64 -1.85 2.82
C SER A 25 -5.06 -2.39 3.09
N THR A 26 -5.19 -3.60 3.61
CA THR A 26 -6.50 -4.18 3.98
C THR A 26 -7.15 -3.32 5.07
N CYS A 27 -8.43 -2.96 4.87
CA CYS A 27 -9.21 -2.15 5.83
C CYS A 27 -8.61 -0.76 6.16
N CYS A 28 -7.71 -0.23 5.32
CA CYS A 28 -6.94 0.97 5.66
C CYS A 28 -7.74 2.28 5.69
N GLU A 29 -8.89 2.34 5.00
CA GLU A 29 -9.81 3.48 5.05
C GLU A 29 -10.68 3.38 6.31
N PRO A 30 -10.67 4.37 7.23
CA PRO A 30 -11.53 4.35 8.41
C PRO A 30 -13.01 4.41 8.04
N LEU A 31 -13.84 3.62 8.73
CA LEU A 31 -15.30 3.74 8.61
C LEU A 31 -15.80 4.93 9.45
N PRO A 32 -16.92 5.58 9.09
CA PRO A 32 -17.45 6.71 9.85
C PRO A 32 -17.71 6.42 11.34
N ASN A 33 -17.99 5.16 11.68
CA ASN A 33 -18.20 4.71 13.06
C ASN A 33 -16.91 4.40 13.83
N GLU A 34 -15.75 4.40 13.17
CA GLU A 34 -14.44 4.11 13.78
C GLU A 34 -13.78 5.40 14.25
N ILE A 35 -14.33 5.94 15.34
CA ILE A 35 -13.86 7.18 15.94
C ILE A 35 -12.50 6.94 16.59
N LEU A 36 -12.32 5.80 17.26
CA LEU A 36 -11.07 5.41 17.89
C LEU A 36 -10.16 4.62 16.94
N ALA A 37 -8.85 4.62 17.19
CA ALA A 37 -7.89 3.82 16.41
C ALA A 37 -8.10 2.31 16.64
N GLU A 38 -8.49 1.92 17.86
CA GLU A 38 -8.71 0.51 18.20
C GLU A 38 -9.87 -0.11 17.41
N GLU A 39 -10.96 0.64 17.17
CA GLU A 39 -12.10 0.16 16.38
C GLU A 39 -11.69 -0.15 14.93
N GLN A 40 -10.84 0.70 14.33
CA GLN A 40 -10.30 0.44 13.01
C GLN A 40 -9.31 -0.73 13.03
N LYS A 41 -8.46 -0.81 14.07
CA LYS A 41 -7.48 -1.87 14.22
C LYS A 41 -8.15 -3.25 14.28
N ASP A 42 -9.23 -3.41 15.04
CA ASP A 42 -10.00 -4.67 15.10
C ASP A 42 -10.46 -5.12 13.70
N ARG A 43 -10.97 -4.18 12.88
CA ARG A 43 -11.38 -4.50 11.51
C ARG A 43 -10.19 -4.82 10.60
N ILE A 44 -9.06 -4.13 10.78
CA ILE A 44 -7.83 -4.44 10.04
C ILE A 44 -7.33 -5.84 10.39
N GLU A 45 -7.34 -6.23 11.66
CA GLU A 45 -6.94 -7.57 12.09
C GLU A 45 -7.84 -8.65 11.49
N GLN A 46 -9.16 -8.47 11.54
CA GLN A 46 -10.11 -9.39 10.92
C GLN A 46 -9.92 -9.51 9.41
N GLY A 47 -9.71 -8.38 8.72
CA GLY A 47 -9.47 -8.34 7.28
C GLY A 47 -8.16 -9.04 6.90
N LEU A 48 -7.06 -8.71 7.57
CA LEU A 48 -5.75 -9.35 7.33
C LEU A 48 -5.80 -10.85 7.61
N ALA A 49 -6.42 -11.28 8.69
CA ALA A 49 -6.60 -12.71 8.99
C ALA A 49 -7.37 -13.43 7.87
N ALA A 50 -8.48 -12.83 7.39
CA ALA A 50 -9.25 -13.39 6.27
C ALA A 50 -8.44 -13.45 4.96
N ARG A 51 -7.57 -12.46 4.71
CA ARG A 51 -6.68 -12.43 3.53
C ARG A 51 -5.61 -13.50 3.60
N LEU A 52 -4.95 -13.64 4.74
CA LEU A 52 -3.89 -14.64 4.96
C LEU A 52 -4.45 -16.07 4.87
N ALA A 53 -5.70 -16.27 5.31
CA ALA A 53 -6.42 -17.53 5.18
C ALA A 53 -6.97 -17.81 3.76
N ASN A 54 -6.67 -16.98 2.74
CA ASN A 54 -7.13 -17.21 1.37
C ASN A 54 -6.11 -18.07 0.58
N PRO A 55 -6.46 -19.31 0.19
CA PRO A 55 -5.53 -20.23 -0.48
C PRO A 55 -5.21 -19.82 -1.93
N ARG A 56 -5.92 -18.82 -2.48
CA ARG A 56 -5.67 -18.33 -3.84
C ARG A 56 -4.55 -17.29 -3.90
N LEU A 57 -4.19 -16.69 -2.76
CA LEU A 57 -3.07 -15.75 -2.70
C LEU A 57 -1.75 -16.51 -2.65
N LEU A 58 -0.67 -15.85 -3.02
CA LEU A 58 0.69 -16.40 -3.00
C LEU A 58 1.16 -16.78 -1.58
N THR A 59 0.51 -16.26 -0.52
CA THR A 59 0.75 -16.68 0.87
C THR A 59 0.22 -18.09 1.15
N ALA A 60 -0.60 -18.68 0.27
CA ALA A 60 -1.03 -20.09 0.27
C ALA A 60 -1.57 -20.64 1.60
N CYS A 61 -2.14 -19.78 2.47
CA CYS A 61 -2.54 -20.12 3.85
C CYS A 61 -1.39 -20.58 4.77
N GLU A 62 -0.14 -20.36 4.39
CA GLU A 62 1.04 -20.74 5.17
C GLU A 62 1.47 -19.64 6.15
N TRP A 63 0.73 -18.52 6.18
CA TRP A 63 1.00 -17.38 7.04
C TRP A 63 -0.23 -17.04 7.87
N GLU A 64 -0.04 -16.74 9.15
CA GLU A 64 -1.09 -16.30 10.07
C GLU A 64 -0.76 -14.94 10.67
N LEU A 65 -1.79 -14.14 10.94
CA LEU A 65 -1.62 -12.83 11.58
C LEU A 65 -1.21 -13.03 13.05
N HIS A 66 -0.11 -12.41 13.47
CA HIS A 66 0.29 -12.34 14.88
C HIS A 66 -0.28 -11.09 15.57
N LYS A 67 -0.04 -9.89 15.02
CA LYS A 67 -0.51 -8.62 15.59
C LYS A 67 -0.45 -7.47 14.60
N VAL A 68 -1.35 -6.50 14.72
CA VAL A 68 -1.33 -5.21 14.02
C VAL A 68 -0.88 -4.08 14.94
N PHE A 69 -0.11 -3.15 14.39
CA PHE A 69 0.40 -1.95 15.04
C PHE A 69 -0.03 -0.75 14.19
N LEU A 70 -1.03 -0.01 14.66
CA LEU A 70 -1.57 1.16 13.99
C LEU A 70 -1.16 2.40 14.80
N SER A 71 -0.60 3.42 14.14
CA SER A 71 -0.30 4.70 14.79
C SER A 71 -1.57 5.37 15.31
N MET A 72 -1.44 6.23 16.32
CA MET A 72 -2.58 6.88 16.97
C MET A 72 -3.42 7.73 16.01
N ASP A 73 -2.76 8.35 15.02
CA ASP A 73 -3.39 9.13 13.95
C ASP A 73 -3.96 8.26 12.80
N LYS A 74 -3.80 6.93 12.89
CA LYS A 74 -4.23 5.92 11.92
C LYS A 74 -3.51 5.99 10.55
N ALA A 75 -2.50 6.85 10.43
CA ALA A 75 -1.80 7.12 9.18
C ALA A 75 -0.78 6.03 8.81
N TYR A 76 -0.17 5.40 9.80
CA TYR A 76 0.90 4.41 9.61
C TYR A 76 0.53 3.08 10.24
N LEU A 77 0.93 1.99 9.57
CA LEU A 77 0.64 0.64 10.03
C LEU A 77 1.84 -0.28 9.80
N ALA A 78 2.10 -1.12 10.80
CA ALA A 78 2.89 -2.34 10.66
C ALA A 78 2.05 -3.55 11.10
N TYR A 79 2.36 -4.73 10.59
CA TYR A 79 1.84 -5.97 11.16
C TYR A 79 2.90 -7.07 11.14
N ILE A 80 2.71 -8.07 11.98
CA ILE A 80 3.54 -9.28 12.01
C ILE A 80 2.69 -10.44 11.51
N ALA A 81 3.19 -11.18 10.52
CA ALA A 81 2.69 -12.50 10.16
C ALA A 81 3.71 -13.58 10.53
N LYS A 82 3.23 -14.74 10.97
CA LYS A 82 4.05 -15.92 11.28
C LYS A 82 3.79 -17.00 10.25
N HIS A 83 4.84 -17.68 9.81
CA HIS A 83 4.66 -18.87 9.00
C HIS A 83 4.13 -20.01 9.87
N THR A 84 3.15 -20.77 9.38
CA THR A 84 2.43 -21.78 10.18
C THR A 84 3.22 -23.07 10.40
N GLY A 85 4.26 -23.32 9.59
CA GLY A 85 5.04 -24.56 9.60
C GLY A 85 6.53 -24.41 9.90
N THR A 86 7.05 -23.19 10.02
CA THR A 86 8.49 -22.90 10.17
C THR A 86 8.68 -21.80 11.22
N HIS A 87 9.93 -21.51 11.58
CA HIS A 87 10.26 -20.42 12.50
C HIS A 87 10.47 -19.09 11.74
N GLU A 88 9.63 -18.82 10.75
CA GLU A 88 9.69 -17.61 9.93
C GLU A 88 8.63 -16.60 10.37
N ILE A 89 9.00 -15.33 10.41
CA ILE A 89 8.08 -14.20 10.62
C ILE A 89 8.30 -13.15 9.54
N ALA A 90 7.24 -12.42 9.20
CA ALA A 90 7.29 -11.25 8.34
C ALA A 90 6.81 -10.02 9.11
N VAL A 91 7.65 -8.99 9.19
CA VAL A 91 7.31 -7.66 9.70
C VAL A 91 7.04 -6.77 8.50
N VAL A 92 5.79 -6.34 8.36
CA VAL A 92 5.31 -5.71 7.12
C VAL A 92 4.84 -4.30 7.40
N PHE A 93 5.35 -3.33 6.64
CA PHE A 93 4.99 -1.91 6.76
C PHE A 93 4.07 -1.47 5.61
N ARG A 94 3.00 -0.75 5.94
CA ARG A 94 2.02 -0.22 4.98
C ARG A 94 2.55 1.02 4.26
N GLY A 95 2.24 1.13 2.98
CA GLY A 95 2.39 2.38 2.22
C GLY A 95 1.31 3.43 2.51
N THR A 96 1.38 4.56 1.82
CA THR A 96 0.38 5.63 1.94
C THR A 96 -0.98 5.17 1.45
N VAL A 97 -2.04 5.52 2.18
CA VAL A 97 -3.42 5.36 1.75
C VAL A 97 -3.84 6.61 0.98
N PHE A 98 -3.95 6.50 -0.35
CA PHE A 98 -4.23 7.62 -1.26
C PHE A 98 -5.65 8.23 -1.14
N SER A 99 -6.56 7.65 -0.34
CA SER A 99 -7.92 8.18 -0.13
C SER A 99 -7.99 9.37 0.81
N ASN A 100 -6.92 9.67 1.55
CA ASN A 100 -6.86 10.82 2.44
C ASN A 100 -6.16 11.97 1.73
N ASP A 101 -6.94 12.95 1.25
CA ASP A 101 -6.52 14.21 0.60
C ASP A 101 -5.45 15.03 1.39
N THR A 102 -5.15 14.62 2.63
CA THR A 102 -4.13 15.18 3.52
C THR A 102 -2.80 14.45 3.49
N ASN A 103 -2.74 13.15 3.15
CA ASN A 103 -1.52 12.35 3.31
C ASN A 103 -0.44 12.69 2.28
N VAL A 104 -0.81 12.97 1.03
CA VAL A 104 0.16 13.32 -0.03
C VAL A 104 0.86 14.66 0.23
N LYS A 105 0.26 15.55 1.04
CA LYS A 105 0.85 16.86 1.39
C LYS A 105 1.86 16.77 2.55
N ASN A 106 1.67 15.84 3.49
CA ASN A 106 2.63 15.59 4.58
C ASN A 106 3.77 14.64 4.15
N ASP A 107 3.48 13.67 3.26
CA ASP A 107 4.45 12.69 2.74
C ASP A 107 5.56 13.31 1.88
N ASN A 108 5.44 14.59 1.49
CA ASN A 108 6.39 15.30 0.65
C ASN A 108 7.32 16.27 1.43
N LYS A 109 7.50 16.08 2.74
CA LYS A 109 8.55 16.77 3.53
C LYS A 109 9.95 16.22 3.21
N VAL A 110 10.36 16.39 1.97
CA VAL A 110 11.64 15.91 1.42
C VAL A 110 12.68 17.01 1.27
N GLY A 111 12.30 18.26 1.56
CA GLY A 111 13.19 19.41 1.54
C GLY A 111 14.23 19.42 2.68
N ILE A 112 13.94 18.71 3.76
CA ILE A 112 14.76 18.69 4.99
C ILE A 112 15.16 17.24 5.27
N LEU A 113 16.45 17.05 5.58
CA LEU A 113 16.98 15.79 6.11
C LEU A 113 17.21 15.90 7.63
N LYS A 114 16.90 14.84 8.38
CA LYS A 114 17.11 14.72 9.83
C LYS A 114 18.15 13.63 10.11
N PRO A 115 19.03 13.79 11.12
CA PRO A 115 19.88 12.71 11.62
C PRO A 115 19.05 11.46 11.94
N PHE A 116 19.35 10.32 11.31
CA PHE A 116 18.62 9.10 11.61
C PHE A 116 19.06 8.57 12.99
N LEU A 117 18.08 8.17 13.81
CA LEU A 117 18.28 7.70 15.20
C LEU A 117 19.14 8.65 16.05
N GLU A 118 19.07 9.96 15.76
CA GLU A 118 19.82 11.01 16.46
C GLU A 118 21.36 10.85 16.39
N ASP A 119 21.86 10.03 15.45
CA ASP A 119 23.29 9.76 15.26
C ASP A 119 23.66 9.82 13.76
N GLU A 120 23.88 11.05 13.27
CA GLU A 120 24.24 11.32 11.88
C GLU A 120 25.58 10.69 11.48
N GLU A 121 26.53 10.61 12.41
CA GLU A 121 27.86 10.06 12.11
C GLU A 121 27.80 8.56 11.83
N LYS A 122 26.97 7.84 12.58
CA LYS A 122 26.73 6.41 12.38
C LYS A 122 25.80 6.16 11.20
N TYR A 123 24.63 6.80 11.19
CA TYR A 123 23.54 6.40 10.27
C TYR A 123 23.31 7.33 9.08
N GLY A 124 23.87 8.54 9.07
CA GLY A 124 23.52 9.56 8.08
C GLY A 124 22.16 10.21 8.34
N ARG A 125 21.57 10.81 7.30
CA ARG A 125 20.32 11.57 7.40
C ARG A 125 19.23 11.04 6.48
N VAL A 126 17.98 11.17 6.91
CA VAL A 126 16.77 10.70 6.22
C VAL A 126 15.76 11.84 6.02
N ALA A 127 14.87 11.72 5.04
CA ALA A 127 13.81 12.71 4.82
C ALA A 127 12.99 12.94 6.10
N GLU A 128 12.65 14.20 6.40
CA GLU A 128 11.84 14.56 7.56
C GLU A 128 10.49 13.82 7.57
N GLY A 129 9.81 13.71 6.43
CA GLY A 129 8.55 12.96 6.35
C GLY A 129 8.69 11.48 6.74
N PHE A 130 9.73 10.81 6.25
CA PHE A 130 9.99 9.41 6.60
C PHE A 130 10.45 9.26 8.06
N TYR A 131 11.20 10.24 8.60
CA TYR A 131 11.59 10.29 10.01
C TYR A 131 10.39 10.39 10.95
N GLU A 132 9.43 11.26 10.63
CA GLU A 132 8.18 11.41 11.39
C GLU A 132 7.38 10.09 11.35
N ALA A 133 7.15 9.53 10.16
CA ALA A 133 6.43 8.27 9.98
C ALA A 133 7.09 7.09 10.72
N PHE A 134 8.41 7.03 10.70
CA PHE A 134 9.19 6.03 11.43
C PHE A 134 8.98 6.13 12.95
N ASN A 135 9.02 7.34 13.51
CA ASN A 135 8.84 7.55 14.95
C ASN A 135 7.40 7.29 15.42
N GLU A 136 6.39 7.58 14.60
CA GLU A 136 4.99 7.24 14.91
C GLU A 136 4.81 5.72 15.12
N ILE A 137 5.52 4.88 14.37
CA ILE A 137 5.51 3.43 14.61
C ILE A 137 6.46 3.03 15.73
N LYS A 138 7.70 3.54 15.74
CA LYS A 138 8.74 3.14 16.69
C LYS A 138 8.34 3.48 18.13
N ASP A 139 7.86 4.69 18.36
CA ASP A 139 7.55 5.22 19.70
C ASP A 139 6.05 5.22 20.00
N GLY A 140 5.20 5.29 18.97
CA GLY A 140 3.75 5.26 19.12
C GLY A 140 3.13 3.87 19.20
N THR A 141 3.91 2.79 19.03
CA THR A 141 3.40 1.41 19.07
C THR A 141 4.30 0.46 19.86
N GLU A 142 3.81 -0.76 20.09
CA GLU A 142 4.54 -1.82 20.79
C GLU A 142 5.33 -2.75 19.85
N LEU A 143 5.61 -2.35 18.61
CA LEU A 143 6.20 -3.25 17.60
C LEU A 143 7.51 -3.89 18.07
N GLU A 144 8.46 -3.10 18.55
CA GLU A 144 9.75 -3.64 19.02
C GLU A 144 9.57 -4.56 20.23
N SER A 145 8.79 -4.13 21.22
CA SER A 145 8.61 -4.88 22.45
C SER A 145 7.92 -6.22 22.19
N GLU A 146 7.00 -6.27 21.23
CA GLU A 146 6.36 -7.52 20.79
C GLU A 146 7.33 -8.42 20.03
N LEU A 147 8.15 -7.89 19.12
CA LEU A 147 9.17 -8.66 18.40
C LEU A 147 10.15 -9.34 19.38
N ARG A 148 10.59 -8.63 20.43
CA ARG A 148 11.47 -9.19 21.47
C ARG A 148 10.87 -10.37 22.22
N LYS A 149 9.54 -10.50 22.28
CA LYS A 149 8.86 -11.63 22.94
C LYS A 149 8.81 -12.87 22.05
N ILE A 150 8.72 -12.69 20.73
CA ILE A 150 8.44 -13.78 19.79
C ILE A 150 9.65 -14.24 18.99
N VAL A 151 10.69 -13.41 18.88
CA VAL A 151 11.92 -13.73 18.14
C VAL A 151 12.92 -14.42 19.05
N ASN A 152 13.55 -15.48 18.54
CA ASN A 152 14.70 -16.14 19.14
C ASN A 152 15.78 -16.43 18.08
N LYS A 153 16.88 -17.08 18.48
CA LYS A 153 18.02 -17.39 17.59
C LYS A 153 17.68 -18.24 16.36
N ASP A 154 16.61 -19.02 16.43
CA ASP A 154 16.16 -19.91 15.35
C ASP A 154 15.13 -19.23 14.44
N THR A 155 14.74 -17.99 14.76
CA THR A 155 13.78 -17.22 13.98
C THR A 155 14.42 -16.61 12.73
N ILE A 156 13.76 -16.77 11.58
CA ILE A 156 14.04 -16.02 10.36
C ILE A 156 13.05 -14.86 10.27
N ILE A 157 13.56 -13.65 10.15
CA ILE A 157 12.80 -12.41 10.14
C ILE A 157 12.86 -11.82 8.74
N TYR A 158 11.71 -11.74 8.07
CA TYR A 158 11.55 -10.95 6.87
C TYR A 158 11.04 -9.58 7.24
N VAL A 159 11.65 -8.54 6.69
CA VAL A 159 11.14 -7.16 6.81
C VAL A 159 10.75 -6.70 5.42
N ALA A 160 9.48 -6.36 5.23
CA ALA A 160 8.93 -6.09 3.91
C ALA A 160 8.00 -4.87 3.86
N GLY A 161 7.95 -4.21 2.71
CA GLY A 161 6.99 -3.14 2.47
C GLY A 161 7.05 -2.59 1.07
N HIS A 162 5.92 -1.99 0.65
CA HIS A 162 5.74 -1.39 -0.66
C HIS A 162 5.56 0.14 -0.56
N SER A 163 6.10 0.92 -1.51
CA SER A 163 5.97 2.39 -1.56
C SER A 163 6.55 3.05 -0.30
N LEU A 164 5.79 3.90 0.41
CA LEU A 164 6.15 4.41 1.75
C LEU A 164 6.49 3.27 2.73
N GLY A 165 5.80 2.12 2.63
CA GLY A 165 6.13 0.94 3.43
C GLY A 165 7.51 0.38 3.10
N GLY A 166 7.96 0.53 1.85
CA GLY A 166 9.33 0.23 1.43
C GLY A 166 10.34 1.20 2.04
N ALA A 167 10.04 2.50 2.09
CA ALA A 167 10.87 3.48 2.79
C ALA A 167 11.00 3.19 4.30
N LEU A 168 9.87 2.88 4.95
CA LEU A 168 9.84 2.48 6.36
C LEU A 168 10.60 1.17 6.58
N THR A 169 10.50 0.19 5.66
CA THR A 169 11.29 -1.05 5.70
C THR A 169 12.79 -0.77 5.67
N THR A 170 13.23 0.17 4.82
CA THR A 170 14.63 0.60 4.78
C THR A 170 15.12 1.10 6.15
N MET A 171 14.33 1.96 6.80
CA MET A 171 14.66 2.52 8.12
C MET A 171 14.55 1.50 9.26
N PHE A 172 13.44 0.76 9.33
CA PHE A 172 13.19 -0.24 10.37
C PHE A 172 14.13 -1.43 10.29
N SER A 173 14.62 -1.82 9.11
CA SER A 173 15.61 -2.90 9.02
C SER A 173 16.91 -2.57 9.78
N LEU A 174 17.44 -1.35 9.62
CA LEU A 174 18.62 -0.89 10.36
C LEU A 174 18.33 -0.79 11.87
N TYR A 175 17.19 -0.22 12.23
CA TYR A 175 16.76 -0.13 13.62
C TYR A 175 16.62 -1.50 14.30
N LEU A 176 15.88 -2.40 13.67
CA LEU A 176 15.59 -3.72 14.22
C LEU A 176 16.84 -4.60 14.26
N ARG A 177 17.80 -4.44 13.35
CA ARG A 177 19.09 -5.14 13.45
C ARG A 177 19.82 -4.76 14.72
N ASP A 178 19.93 -3.48 15.05
CA ASP A 178 20.58 -3.04 16.29
C ASP A 178 19.81 -3.51 17.54
N LYS A 179 18.47 -3.63 17.44
CA LYS A 179 17.63 -4.08 18.56
C LYS A 179 17.61 -5.61 18.74
N LEU A 180 17.75 -6.36 17.65
CA LEU A 180 17.61 -7.81 17.59
C LEU A 180 18.91 -8.51 17.18
N GLU A 181 20.07 -7.85 17.27
CA GLU A 181 21.37 -8.36 16.76
C GLU A 181 21.74 -9.77 17.28
N SER A 182 21.26 -10.13 18.47
CA SER A 182 21.45 -11.45 19.08
C SER A 182 20.28 -12.43 18.90
N LEU A 183 19.26 -12.03 18.15
CA LEU A 183 17.96 -12.69 18.03
C LEU A 183 17.60 -12.88 16.54
N GLY A 184 17.87 -14.07 16.02
CA GLY A 184 17.42 -14.51 14.70
C GLY A 184 18.26 -14.01 13.53
N SER A 185 17.82 -14.33 12.31
CA SER A 185 18.44 -13.89 11.06
C SER A 185 17.47 -13.01 10.28
N MET A 186 17.93 -11.92 9.67
CA MET A 186 17.05 -10.94 9.03
C MET A 186 17.33 -10.73 7.55
N GLN A 187 16.33 -10.96 6.71
CA GLN A 187 16.33 -10.64 5.28
C GLN A 187 15.34 -9.51 4.98
N VAL A 188 15.75 -8.56 4.15
CA VAL A 188 14.98 -7.34 3.85
C VAL A 188 14.49 -7.38 2.42
N TYR A 189 13.22 -6.99 2.22
CA TYR A 189 12.56 -6.87 0.93
C TYR A 189 11.91 -5.49 0.81
N THR A 190 12.37 -4.65 -0.11
CA THR A 190 11.68 -3.40 -0.42
C THR A 190 11.06 -3.50 -1.81
N PHE A 191 9.84 -2.98 -1.95
CA PHE A 191 9.15 -2.90 -3.22
C PHE A 191 8.78 -1.45 -3.49
N ALA A 192 9.08 -0.96 -4.69
CA ALA A 192 8.71 0.40 -5.10
C ALA A 192 9.17 1.52 -4.12
N ALA A 193 10.29 1.32 -3.42
CA ALA A 193 10.72 2.24 -2.36
C ALA A 193 11.40 3.50 -2.95
N PRO A 194 11.02 4.71 -2.50
CA PRO A 194 11.74 5.92 -2.87
C PRO A 194 13.12 5.98 -2.20
N GLY A 195 13.98 6.89 -2.67
CA GLY A 195 15.23 7.24 -1.99
C GLY A 195 14.95 7.87 -0.63
N VAL A 196 15.39 7.22 0.45
CA VAL A 196 15.00 7.55 1.83
C VAL A 196 15.88 8.63 2.47
N GLY A 197 17.17 8.64 2.14
CA GLY A 197 18.16 9.47 2.81
C GLY A 197 19.36 9.79 1.96
N ASP A 198 20.38 10.32 2.61
CA ASP A 198 21.65 10.66 1.97
C ASP A 198 22.49 9.42 1.63
N GLN A 199 23.65 9.67 1.01
CA GLN A 199 24.58 8.63 0.60
C GLN A 199 25.04 7.76 1.79
N LYS A 200 25.31 8.37 2.95
CA LYS A 200 25.77 7.66 4.15
C LYS A 200 24.71 6.67 4.63
N PHE A 201 23.46 7.10 4.70
CA PHE A 201 22.33 6.25 5.06
C PHE A 201 22.13 5.11 4.05
N ALA A 202 22.15 5.42 2.75
CA ALA A 202 21.99 4.42 1.69
C ALA A 202 23.10 3.36 1.70
N GLU A 203 24.37 3.78 1.85
CA GLU A 203 25.51 2.86 1.93
C GLU A 203 25.45 1.97 3.17
N LEU A 204 25.01 2.49 4.32
CA LEU A 204 24.82 1.69 5.52
C LEU A 204 23.74 0.62 5.32
N PHE A 205 22.61 0.99 4.70
CA PHE A 205 21.56 0.05 4.36
C PHE A 205 22.06 -1.06 3.42
N ASP A 206 22.84 -0.71 2.39
CA ASP A 206 23.35 -1.65 1.39
C ASP A 206 24.39 -2.64 1.95
N GLN A 207 25.04 -2.30 3.07
CA GLN A 207 26.03 -3.15 3.74
C GLN A 207 25.42 -4.28 4.56
N GLN A 208 24.11 -4.25 4.82
CA GLN A 208 23.42 -5.26 5.62
C GLN A 208 23.66 -6.69 5.09
N LYS A 209 23.71 -7.65 6.02
CA LYS A 209 23.91 -9.07 5.73
C LYS A 209 22.77 -9.92 6.32
N PRO A 210 22.13 -10.80 5.53
CA PRO A 210 22.21 -10.90 4.06
C PRO A 210 21.82 -9.59 3.35
N ALA A 211 22.25 -9.47 2.09
CA ALA A 211 22.03 -8.25 1.30
C ALA A 211 20.51 -8.00 1.09
N PRO A 212 20.02 -6.76 1.23
CA PRO A 212 18.63 -6.44 0.93
C PRO A 212 18.23 -6.75 -0.52
N ILE A 213 16.98 -7.17 -0.71
CA ILE A 213 16.37 -7.40 -2.03
C ILE A 213 15.44 -6.23 -2.32
N CYS A 214 15.92 -5.27 -3.10
CA CYS A 214 15.19 -4.05 -3.46
C CYS A 214 14.63 -4.16 -4.87
N VAL A 215 13.31 -4.40 -4.98
CA VAL A 215 12.61 -4.65 -6.24
C VAL A 215 11.92 -3.39 -6.73
N TRP A 216 12.12 -3.07 -8.02
CA TRP A 216 11.60 -1.85 -8.63
C TRP A 216 11.18 -2.07 -10.09
N ASN A 217 10.20 -1.29 -10.51
CA ASN A 217 9.71 -1.20 -11.88
C ASN A 217 10.36 0.03 -12.55
N ALA A 218 10.90 -0.14 -13.77
CA ALA A 218 11.54 0.96 -14.49
C ALA A 218 10.58 2.10 -14.86
N TYR A 219 9.31 1.77 -15.07
CA TYR A 219 8.22 2.71 -15.36
C TYR A 219 7.49 3.17 -14.09
N ASP A 220 7.96 2.83 -12.91
CA ASP A 220 7.45 3.41 -11.67
C ASP A 220 8.26 4.66 -11.30
N VAL A 221 7.57 5.81 -11.18
CA VAL A 221 8.21 7.09 -10.86
C VAL A 221 8.75 7.13 -9.43
N VAL A 222 8.19 6.34 -8.50
CA VAL A 222 8.53 6.44 -7.07
C VAL A 222 9.95 5.98 -6.76
N PRO A 223 10.44 4.79 -7.19
CA PRO A 223 11.84 4.39 -6.98
C PRO A 223 12.87 5.27 -7.69
N ASN A 224 12.45 5.91 -8.79
CA ASN A 224 13.25 6.89 -9.51
C ASN A 224 13.35 8.22 -8.76
N SER A 225 12.51 8.43 -7.74
CA SER A 225 12.53 9.61 -6.87
C SER A 225 13.25 9.32 -5.54
N PHE A 226 14.00 10.22 -4.92
CA PHE A 226 14.49 11.54 -5.39
C PHE A 226 15.98 11.52 -5.79
N ALA A 227 16.55 10.33 -5.93
CA ALA A 227 17.98 10.10 -5.91
C ALA A 227 18.58 9.74 -7.27
N HIS A 228 17.76 9.59 -8.31
CA HIS A 228 18.23 9.25 -9.64
C HIS A 228 18.19 10.45 -10.58
N ASP A 229 19.19 10.55 -11.47
CA ASP A 229 19.12 11.39 -12.66
C ASP A 229 17.95 11.01 -13.59
N THR A 230 17.32 9.84 -13.38
CA THR A 230 16.14 9.38 -14.13
C THR A 230 14.91 10.25 -13.91
N LEU A 231 14.81 11.03 -12.82
CA LEU A 231 13.75 12.06 -12.73
C LEU A 231 13.88 13.13 -13.83
N LEU A 232 15.07 13.35 -14.40
CA LEU A 232 15.24 14.21 -15.58
C LEU A 232 14.60 13.58 -16.84
N THR A 233 14.61 12.25 -16.96
CA THR A 233 13.94 11.57 -18.08
C THR A 233 12.41 11.54 -17.93
N VAL A 234 11.91 11.68 -16.68
CA VAL A 234 10.48 11.79 -16.40
C VAL A 234 9.85 13.06 -17.02
N GLN A 235 10.63 14.14 -17.18
CA GLN A 235 10.12 15.45 -17.60
C GLN A 235 9.65 15.52 -19.06
N ASP A 236 10.14 14.63 -19.93
CA ASP A 236 9.86 14.69 -21.37
C ASP A 236 8.94 13.55 -21.83
N LYS A 237 9.47 12.32 -21.86
CA LYS A 237 8.80 11.10 -22.35
C LYS A 237 9.20 9.89 -21.50
N PHE A 238 8.68 9.85 -20.27
CA PHE A 238 8.95 8.74 -19.36
C PHE A 238 8.39 7.41 -19.88
N TYR A 239 7.12 7.43 -20.30
CA TYR A 239 6.45 6.26 -20.85
C TYR A 239 6.67 6.19 -22.37
N PRO A 240 7.13 5.06 -22.91
CA PRO A 240 7.23 4.87 -24.34
C PRO A 240 5.82 4.78 -24.96
N PRO A 241 5.64 5.12 -26.26
CA PRO A 241 4.38 4.87 -26.96
C PRO A 241 3.95 3.40 -26.82
N PRO A 242 2.67 3.10 -26.53
CA PRO A 242 1.51 4.00 -26.62
C PRO A 242 1.18 4.75 -25.30
N GLY A 243 2.11 4.81 -24.35
CA GLY A 243 1.92 5.43 -23.06
C GLY A 243 1.64 6.94 -23.13
N PRO A 244 0.94 7.48 -22.12
CA PRO A 244 0.59 8.90 -22.07
C PRO A 244 1.83 9.79 -21.91
N THR A 245 1.76 10.98 -22.50
CA THR A 245 2.76 12.04 -22.30
C THR A 245 2.33 12.95 -21.15
N PRO A 246 3.24 13.39 -20.26
CA PRO A 246 2.89 14.28 -19.17
C PRO A 246 2.37 15.63 -19.67
N THR A 247 1.41 16.21 -18.95
CA THR A 247 0.96 17.60 -19.17
C THR A 247 1.97 18.61 -18.62
N ALA A 248 1.79 19.90 -18.93
CA ALA A 248 2.62 20.96 -18.35
C ALA A 248 2.54 21.02 -16.82
N ASP A 249 1.37 20.70 -16.25
CA ASP A 249 1.17 20.65 -14.80
C ASP A 249 1.88 19.44 -14.17
N ASP A 250 1.83 18.27 -14.82
CA ASP A 250 2.58 17.08 -14.39
C ASP A 250 4.10 17.35 -14.40
N GLN A 251 4.60 17.97 -15.47
CA GLN A 251 5.99 18.38 -15.57
C GLN A 251 6.39 19.37 -14.48
N LYS A 252 5.52 20.32 -14.15
CA LYS A 252 5.75 21.29 -13.09
C LYS A 252 5.83 20.60 -11.72
N LEU A 253 4.94 19.65 -11.44
CA LEU A 253 4.95 18.86 -10.22
C LEU A 253 6.29 18.12 -10.05
N VAL A 254 6.73 17.41 -11.09
CA VAL A 254 8.03 16.70 -11.10
C VAL A 254 9.19 17.67 -10.85
N LYS A 255 9.20 18.83 -11.51
CA LYS A 255 10.23 19.86 -11.30
C LYS A 255 10.26 20.39 -9.87
N THR A 256 9.09 20.61 -9.26
CA THR A 256 9.01 21.05 -7.85
C THR A 256 9.57 19.98 -6.91
N MET A 257 9.23 18.71 -7.13
CA MET A 257 9.77 17.60 -6.34
C MET A 257 11.31 17.51 -6.45
N MET A 258 11.86 17.64 -7.65
CA MET A 258 13.31 17.64 -7.88
C MET A 258 14.01 18.81 -7.19
N PHE A 259 13.41 20.00 -7.27
CA PHE A 259 13.95 21.19 -6.62
C PHE A 259 14.02 21.01 -5.10
N LEU A 260 12.95 20.48 -4.49
CA LEU A 260 12.89 20.26 -3.05
C LEU A 260 13.92 19.21 -2.59
N ALA A 261 14.06 18.12 -3.34
CA ALA A 261 15.00 17.07 -2.99
C ALA A 261 16.48 17.48 -3.12
N GLY A 262 16.81 18.33 -4.09
CA GLY A 262 18.09 19.04 -4.18
C GLY A 262 19.34 18.17 -4.13
N ARG A 263 19.46 17.11 -4.95
CA ARG A 263 20.62 16.16 -4.98
C ARG A 263 21.07 15.61 -3.61
N LYS A 264 20.24 15.72 -2.56
CA LYS A 264 20.57 15.27 -1.20
C LYS A 264 20.42 13.77 -1.02
N TYR A 265 19.71 13.10 -1.93
CA TYR A 265 19.28 11.73 -1.78
C TYR A 265 20.14 10.77 -2.60
N THR A 266 20.39 9.59 -2.05
CA THR A 266 20.98 8.45 -2.75
C THR A 266 20.01 7.28 -2.66
N GLN A 267 19.78 6.60 -3.79
CA GLN A 267 18.93 5.42 -3.81
C GLN A 267 19.77 4.24 -3.35
N THR A 268 19.17 3.38 -2.55
CA THR A 268 19.78 2.11 -2.12
C THR A 268 20.03 1.21 -3.32
N LYS A 269 20.97 0.27 -3.23
CA LYS A 269 21.28 -0.67 -4.30
C LYS A 269 20.04 -1.47 -4.70
N GLN A 270 19.59 -1.24 -5.93
CA GLN A 270 18.44 -1.92 -6.50
C GLN A 270 18.82 -3.23 -7.19
N GLN A 271 17.86 -4.17 -7.26
CA GLN A 271 17.93 -5.30 -8.19
C GLN A 271 17.82 -4.80 -9.64
N PRO A 272 18.07 -5.64 -10.67
CA PRO A 272 17.70 -5.28 -12.03
C PRO A 272 16.22 -4.89 -12.13
N ALA A 273 15.90 -3.84 -12.88
CA ALA A 273 14.51 -3.39 -13.02
C ALA A 273 13.68 -4.48 -13.69
N LEU A 274 12.45 -4.68 -13.21
CA LEU A 274 11.59 -5.78 -13.65
C LEU A 274 11.24 -5.75 -15.14
N ASN A 275 11.28 -4.58 -15.77
CA ASN A 275 10.87 -4.35 -17.14
C ASN A 275 11.82 -3.42 -17.91
N LEU A 276 13.10 -3.40 -17.55
CA LEU A 276 14.12 -2.80 -18.40
C LEU A 276 14.30 -3.71 -19.63
N HIS A 277 13.53 -3.46 -20.69
CA HIS A 277 13.53 -4.18 -21.98
C HIS A 277 12.84 -5.57 -22.02
N PRO A 278 11.54 -5.64 -21.71
CA PRO A 278 10.51 -6.20 -22.62
C PRO A 278 9.55 -5.10 -23.11
N PRO A 279 8.63 -5.33 -24.06
CA PRO A 279 7.73 -4.27 -24.54
C PRO A 279 6.85 -3.73 -23.40
N TYR A 280 6.60 -2.41 -23.42
CA TYR A 280 5.67 -1.68 -22.54
C TYR A 280 4.22 -2.20 -22.69
N THR A 281 3.98 -3.35 -22.06
CA THR A 281 2.77 -4.19 -22.23
C THR A 281 1.94 -4.24 -20.95
N VAL A 282 2.59 -4.26 -19.79
CA VAL A 282 1.93 -4.04 -18.50
C VAL A 282 1.81 -2.54 -18.29
N ARG A 283 0.67 -1.97 -18.72
CA ARG A 283 0.38 -0.54 -18.70
C ARG A 283 -1.09 -0.27 -18.39
N ALA A 284 -1.41 0.98 -18.04
CA ALA A 284 -2.78 1.39 -17.83
C ALA A 284 -3.62 1.23 -19.12
N PRO A 285 -4.96 1.14 -19.00
CA PRO A 285 -5.85 1.07 -20.17
C PRO A 285 -5.63 2.23 -21.15
N ASP A 286 -5.90 1.98 -22.44
CA ASP A 286 -5.79 3.03 -23.46
C ASP A 286 -6.69 4.23 -23.12
N GLY A 287 -6.14 5.44 -23.27
CA GLY A 287 -6.82 6.69 -22.89
C GLY A 287 -6.59 7.15 -21.45
N ALA A 288 -5.87 6.37 -20.63
CA ALA A 288 -5.41 6.77 -19.31
C ALA A 288 -4.57 8.06 -19.37
N THR A 289 -4.72 8.93 -18.36
CA THR A 289 -3.85 10.10 -18.19
C THR A 289 -2.45 9.68 -17.75
N TRP A 290 -1.49 10.60 -17.80
CA TRP A 290 -0.15 10.35 -17.28
C TRP A 290 -0.15 9.98 -15.78
N GLN A 291 -1.04 10.60 -15.01
CA GLN A 291 -1.22 10.32 -13.58
C GLN A 291 -1.84 8.93 -13.34
N ASP A 292 -2.80 8.53 -14.18
CA ASP A 292 -3.38 7.18 -14.12
C ASP A 292 -2.32 6.11 -14.41
N GLU A 293 -1.46 6.34 -15.41
CA GLU A 293 -0.35 5.44 -15.71
C GLU A 293 0.68 5.40 -14.57
N MET A 294 1.05 6.55 -14.01
CA MET A 294 1.94 6.61 -12.84
C MET A 294 1.35 5.81 -11.66
N ALA A 295 0.06 6.00 -11.37
CA ALA A 295 -0.62 5.24 -10.33
C ALA A 295 -0.65 3.74 -10.65
N PHE A 296 -0.91 3.36 -11.90
CA PHE A 296 -0.92 1.97 -12.35
C PHE A 296 0.46 1.32 -12.19
N GLN A 297 1.52 1.95 -12.67
CA GLN A 297 2.88 1.42 -12.59
C GLN A 297 3.39 1.23 -11.16
N HIS A 298 2.84 2.01 -10.22
CA HIS A 298 3.16 1.97 -8.80
C HIS A 298 2.27 1.01 -7.98
N GLN A 299 1.31 0.29 -8.58
CA GLN A 299 0.45 -0.63 -7.83
C GLN A 299 1.15 -1.96 -7.53
N VAL A 300 0.88 -2.54 -6.35
CA VAL A 300 1.34 -3.90 -5.99
C VAL A 300 0.95 -4.94 -7.05
N ASN A 301 -0.28 -4.86 -7.58
CA ASN A 301 -0.72 -5.79 -8.63
C ASN A 301 0.09 -5.64 -9.94
N THR A 302 0.62 -4.46 -10.24
CA THR A 302 1.52 -4.28 -11.40
C THR A 302 2.86 -4.96 -11.16
N TYR A 303 3.44 -4.81 -9.97
CA TYR A 303 4.64 -5.55 -9.58
C TYR A 303 4.41 -7.06 -9.57
N LEU A 304 3.26 -7.53 -9.09
CA LEU A 304 2.89 -8.94 -9.13
C LEU A 304 2.78 -9.44 -10.58
N ARG A 305 2.20 -8.68 -11.52
CA ARG A 305 2.17 -9.06 -12.94
C ARG A 305 3.55 -9.15 -13.56
N LEU A 306 4.45 -8.24 -13.20
CA LEU A 306 5.81 -8.21 -13.73
C LEU A 306 6.68 -9.35 -13.18
N LEU A 307 6.55 -9.69 -11.91
CA LEU A 307 7.27 -10.80 -11.27
C LEU A 307 6.64 -12.17 -11.57
N ASN A 308 5.32 -12.25 -11.55
CA ASN A 308 4.55 -13.47 -11.79
C ASN A 308 3.90 -13.41 -13.18
N GLN A 309 4.69 -13.77 -14.20
CA GLN A 309 4.29 -13.71 -15.61
C GLN A 309 3.06 -14.57 -15.97
N SER A 310 2.62 -15.47 -15.09
CA SER A 310 1.36 -16.21 -15.24
C SER A 310 0.12 -15.35 -14.99
N GLY A 311 0.22 -14.30 -14.18
CA GLY A 311 -0.86 -13.37 -13.86
C GLY A 311 -1.98 -13.92 -12.94
N ASP A 312 -1.93 -15.19 -12.54
CA ASP A 312 -3.07 -15.89 -11.93
C ASP A 312 -3.29 -15.64 -10.42
N GLN A 313 -2.42 -14.86 -9.76
CA GLN A 313 -2.46 -14.66 -8.30
C GLN A 313 -2.29 -13.19 -7.90
N LEU A 314 -3.23 -12.34 -8.34
CA LEU A 314 -3.28 -10.93 -7.96
C LEU A 314 -4.03 -10.71 -6.64
N LEU A 315 -3.72 -9.60 -5.97
CA LEU A 315 -4.51 -9.15 -4.83
C LEU A 315 -5.88 -8.68 -5.31
N PRO A 316 -6.97 -9.06 -4.62
CA PRO A 316 -8.30 -8.57 -4.97
C PRO A 316 -8.38 -7.05 -4.88
N GLU A 317 -8.88 -6.44 -5.94
CA GLU A 317 -9.00 -5.00 -6.03
C GLU A 317 -10.17 -4.48 -5.19
N LYS A 318 -10.02 -3.28 -4.62
CA LYS A 318 -11.07 -2.61 -3.84
C LYS A 318 -12.33 -2.35 -4.70
N PRO A 319 -13.55 -2.52 -4.15
CA PRO A 319 -14.78 -2.29 -4.91
C PRO A 319 -14.94 -0.81 -5.16
N VAL A 320 -15.15 -0.35 -6.39
CA VAL A 320 -15.24 1.08 -6.76
C VAL A 320 -16.67 1.42 -7.11
N VAL A 321 -17.16 2.57 -6.65
CA VAL A 321 -18.46 3.10 -7.08
C VAL A 321 -18.27 4.30 -7.98
N ASN A 322 -18.87 4.21 -9.17
CA ASN A 322 -18.81 5.27 -10.17
C ASN A 322 -20.11 6.07 -10.23
N VAL A 323 -21.26 5.41 -10.08
CA VAL A 323 -22.59 6.03 -10.21
C VAL A 323 -23.54 5.47 -9.17
N LEU A 324 -24.36 6.33 -8.57
CA LEU A 324 -25.47 5.99 -7.68
C LEU A 324 -26.76 6.60 -8.22
N LYS A 325 -27.79 5.79 -8.49
CA LYS A 325 -29.08 6.28 -9.03
C LYS A 325 -30.30 5.53 -8.46
N PRO A 326 -31.38 6.24 -8.08
CA PRO A 326 -31.43 7.70 -7.92
C PRO A 326 -30.58 8.17 -6.73
N ILE A 327 -30.15 9.44 -6.74
CA ILE A 327 -29.43 10.06 -5.61
C ILE A 327 -30.37 10.55 -4.50
N GLN A 328 -31.68 10.48 -4.72
CA GLN A 328 -32.71 10.75 -3.72
C GLN A 328 -33.78 9.67 -3.82
N ALA A 329 -34.15 9.08 -2.70
CA ALA A 329 -35.06 7.93 -2.65
C ALA A 329 -35.78 7.90 -1.29
N ARG A 330 -36.90 7.20 -1.15
CA ARG A 330 -37.58 6.99 0.15
C ARG A 330 -37.23 5.61 0.71
N ALA A 331 -37.49 5.41 2.00
CA ALA A 331 -37.42 4.08 2.60
C ALA A 331 -38.25 3.06 1.79
N GLY A 332 -37.64 1.92 1.45
CA GLY A 332 -38.21 0.86 0.61
C GLY A 332 -37.98 1.05 -0.90
N ASP A 333 -37.60 2.23 -1.37
CA ASP A 333 -37.26 2.44 -2.78
C ASP A 333 -35.99 1.67 -3.15
N THR A 334 -35.89 1.28 -4.42
CA THR A 334 -34.72 0.59 -4.95
C THR A 334 -33.73 1.57 -5.53
N VAL A 335 -32.46 1.44 -5.15
CA VAL A 335 -31.34 2.23 -5.65
C VAL A 335 -30.33 1.29 -6.29
N THR A 336 -29.72 1.76 -7.37
CA THR A 336 -28.68 1.05 -8.11
C THR A 336 -27.34 1.78 -7.99
N ILE A 337 -26.32 1.03 -7.64
CA ILE A 337 -24.91 1.39 -7.75
C ILE A 337 -24.37 0.77 -9.02
N THR A 338 -23.67 1.57 -9.83
CA THR A 338 -22.81 1.08 -10.91
C THR A 338 -21.37 1.39 -10.55
N GLY A 339 -20.49 0.43 -10.79
CA GLY A 339 -19.11 0.49 -10.34
C GLY A 339 -18.22 -0.58 -10.93
N GLN A 340 -17.20 -0.97 -10.18
CA GLN A 340 -16.22 -1.98 -10.56
C GLN A 340 -15.86 -2.83 -9.33
N ASN A 341 -15.31 -4.02 -9.58
CA ASN A 341 -14.75 -4.90 -8.55
C ASN A 341 -15.74 -5.31 -7.44
N PHE A 342 -17.04 -5.35 -7.75
CA PHE A 342 -18.04 -5.91 -6.85
C PHE A 342 -17.94 -7.43 -6.80
N THR A 343 -18.23 -7.99 -5.64
CA THR A 343 -18.25 -9.43 -5.39
C THR A 343 -19.55 -9.80 -4.67
N PRO A 344 -20.01 -11.06 -4.73
CA PRO A 344 -21.29 -11.47 -4.13
C PRO A 344 -21.40 -11.22 -2.62
N ASP A 345 -20.27 -11.04 -1.93
CA ASP A 345 -20.20 -10.72 -0.50
C ASP A 345 -20.16 -9.22 -0.20
N CYS A 346 -20.30 -8.36 -1.22
CA CYS A 346 -20.50 -6.92 -1.02
C CYS A 346 -21.85 -6.65 -0.34
N THR A 347 -21.80 -5.78 0.66
CA THR A 347 -22.96 -5.22 1.37
C THR A 347 -22.98 -3.71 1.19
N VAL A 348 -24.11 -3.06 1.47
CA VAL A 348 -24.26 -1.61 1.41
C VAL A 348 -24.68 -1.11 2.79
N ASN A 349 -23.92 -0.20 3.37
CA ASN A 349 -24.22 0.42 4.65
C ASN A 349 -24.41 1.93 4.50
N PHE A 350 -25.47 2.42 5.12
CA PHE A 350 -25.72 3.83 5.38
C PHE A 350 -25.10 4.22 6.72
N TYR A 351 -24.53 5.42 6.82
CA TYR A 351 -24.01 5.93 8.08
C TYR A 351 -24.86 7.11 8.55
N ILE A 352 -25.74 6.86 9.52
CA ILE A 352 -26.60 7.87 10.15
C ILE A 352 -25.99 8.24 11.48
N MET A 353 -25.59 9.50 11.66
CA MET A 353 -24.88 9.95 12.87
C MET A 353 -23.69 9.03 13.21
N ASN A 354 -22.89 8.68 12.19
CA ASN A 354 -21.75 7.75 12.29
C ASN A 354 -22.12 6.33 12.73
N LYS A 355 -23.39 5.91 12.69
CA LYS A 355 -23.78 4.52 12.97
C LYS A 355 -24.15 3.79 11.69
N PRO A 356 -23.62 2.57 11.46
CA PRO A 356 -23.97 1.80 10.28
C PRO A 356 -25.41 1.29 10.38
N VAL A 357 -26.17 1.54 9.32
CA VAL A 357 -27.52 1.02 9.08
C VAL A 357 -27.46 0.25 7.76
N PRO A 358 -27.53 -1.09 7.80
CA PRO A 358 -27.41 -1.89 6.58
C PRO A 358 -28.61 -1.67 5.66
N ALA A 359 -28.33 -1.61 4.36
CA ALA A 359 -29.35 -1.68 3.33
C ALA A 359 -30.01 -3.07 3.33
N SER A 360 -31.25 -3.13 2.85
CA SER A 360 -31.99 -4.38 2.71
C SER A 360 -31.98 -4.84 1.24
N ASN A 361 -32.24 -6.13 1.00
CA ASN A 361 -32.36 -6.69 -0.36
C ASN A 361 -31.18 -6.33 -1.28
N VAL A 362 -29.95 -6.39 -0.74
CA VAL A 362 -28.73 -6.16 -1.52
C VAL A 362 -28.53 -7.32 -2.49
N VAL A 363 -28.50 -7.01 -3.78
CA VAL A 363 -28.25 -7.95 -4.88
C VAL A 363 -27.09 -7.42 -5.70
N VAL A 364 -26.01 -8.17 -5.73
CA VAL A 364 -24.84 -7.89 -6.58
C VAL A 364 -25.04 -8.59 -7.91
N GLN A 365 -24.97 -7.82 -9.01
CA GLN A 365 -25.13 -8.29 -10.38
C GLN A 365 -23.80 -8.11 -11.10
N GLY A 366 -23.11 -9.22 -11.38
CA GLY A 366 -21.79 -9.18 -12.00
C GLY A 366 -20.75 -8.50 -11.10
N THR A 367 -19.78 -7.81 -11.72
CA THR A 367 -18.71 -7.09 -11.02
C THR A 367 -18.94 -5.58 -10.99
N ASP A 368 -20.04 -5.09 -11.56
CA ASP A 368 -20.25 -3.68 -11.90
C ASP A 368 -21.60 -3.12 -11.48
N SER A 369 -22.52 -3.92 -10.93
CA SER A 369 -23.80 -3.42 -10.43
C SER A 369 -24.20 -4.01 -9.07
N ILE A 370 -24.76 -3.15 -8.20
CA ILE A 370 -25.42 -3.55 -6.95
C ILE A 370 -26.78 -2.84 -6.89
N THR A 371 -27.86 -3.59 -6.66
CA THR A 371 -29.17 -3.02 -6.33
C THR A 371 -29.49 -3.28 -4.87
N PHE A 372 -30.11 -2.33 -4.18
CA PHE A 372 -30.53 -2.48 -2.79
C PHE A 372 -31.77 -1.64 -2.48
N GLN A 373 -32.43 -1.95 -1.37
CA GLN A 373 -33.55 -1.16 -0.85
C GLN A 373 -33.11 -0.27 0.31
N VAL A 374 -33.55 0.99 0.25
CA VAL A 374 -33.23 2.03 1.23
C VAL A 374 -33.86 1.70 2.59
N PRO A 375 -33.10 1.68 3.69
CA PRO A 375 -33.65 1.42 5.03
C PRO A 375 -34.50 2.62 5.52
N PRO A 376 -35.28 2.46 6.61
CA PRO A 376 -35.91 3.59 7.27
C PRO A 376 -34.89 4.62 7.78
N GLY A 377 -35.15 5.91 7.55
CA GLY A 377 -34.28 7.01 7.98
C GLY A 377 -34.72 8.34 7.37
N HIS A 378 -34.01 9.42 7.71
CA HIS A 378 -34.18 10.71 7.06
C HIS A 378 -32.86 11.49 7.03
N GLY A 379 -32.67 12.29 5.98
CA GLY A 379 -31.58 13.24 5.86
C GLY A 379 -30.48 12.82 4.89
N ALA A 380 -29.40 13.60 4.89
CA ALA A 380 -28.20 13.30 4.14
C ALA A 380 -27.32 12.30 4.90
N VAL A 381 -26.76 11.35 4.17
CA VAL A 381 -26.01 10.22 4.74
C VAL A 381 -24.79 9.88 3.90
N ASP A 382 -23.80 9.28 4.54
CA ASP A 382 -22.71 8.61 3.84
C ASP A 382 -23.12 7.16 3.51
N LEU A 383 -22.84 6.73 2.28
CA LEU A 383 -23.06 5.36 1.83
C LEU A 383 -21.71 4.69 1.55
N ARG A 384 -21.51 3.48 2.10
CA ARG A 384 -20.32 2.64 1.85
C ARG A 384 -20.73 1.26 1.32
N VAL A 385 -20.01 0.76 0.30
CA VAL A 385 -20.05 -0.64 -0.13
C VAL A 385 -18.93 -1.34 0.61
N ILE A 386 -19.30 -2.36 1.38
CA ILE A 386 -18.37 -3.09 2.23
C ILE A 386 -18.29 -4.52 1.72
N ARG A 387 -17.10 -4.91 1.28
CA ARG A 387 -16.78 -6.33 1.06
C ARG A 387 -16.45 -6.98 2.39
N ARG A 388 -16.80 -8.26 2.56
CA ARG A 388 -16.63 -8.97 3.84
C ARG A 388 -15.17 -9.11 4.28
N ASP A 389 -14.24 -9.12 3.32
CA ASP A 389 -12.80 -9.08 3.55
C ASP A 389 -12.25 -7.67 3.84
N GLY A 390 -13.14 -6.69 4.02
CA GLY A 390 -12.88 -5.37 4.58
C GLY A 390 -12.20 -4.37 3.64
N LEU A 391 -12.00 -4.71 2.37
CA LEU A 391 -11.65 -3.72 1.35
C LEU A 391 -12.90 -2.94 0.95
N VAL A 392 -12.92 -1.66 1.32
CA VAL A 392 -13.92 -0.67 0.93
C VAL A 392 -13.25 0.25 -0.09
N LEU A 393 -13.92 0.57 -1.19
CA LEU A 393 -13.77 1.90 -1.76
C LEU A 393 -15.14 2.49 -2.00
N LEU A 394 -15.49 3.41 -1.12
CA LEU A 394 -16.59 4.29 -1.41
C LEU A 394 -16.41 5.55 -0.58
N GLU A 395 -16.13 6.66 -1.25
CA GLU A 395 -16.83 7.90 -0.95
C GLU A 395 -18.00 8.03 -1.90
N ALA A 396 -19.22 7.83 -1.38
CA ALA A 396 -20.36 8.62 -1.77
C ALA A 396 -20.63 9.64 -0.66
N SER A 397 -19.56 10.27 -0.16
CA SER A 397 -19.66 11.58 0.47
C SER A 397 -19.58 12.59 -0.67
N ALA A 398 -20.41 13.64 -0.60
CA ALA A 398 -20.44 14.72 -1.58
C ALA A 398 -19.18 15.60 -1.51
N LYS A 399 -18.02 15.04 -1.86
CA LYS A 399 -16.80 15.80 -2.19
C LYS A 399 -16.37 15.65 -3.65
N LEU A 400 -17.28 15.22 -4.51
CA LEU A 400 -17.31 15.75 -5.88
C LEU A 400 -17.95 17.14 -5.76
N LYS A 401 -17.12 18.18 -5.95
CA LYS A 401 -17.47 19.60 -6.11
C LYS A 401 -18.99 19.86 -6.18
N ASP A 402 -19.53 20.42 -5.11
CA ASP A 402 -20.83 21.08 -4.99
C ASP A 402 -22.05 20.33 -5.59
N GLU A 403 -22.89 19.74 -4.71
CA GLU A 403 -24.38 19.57 -4.81
C GLU A 403 -25.04 18.16 -4.64
N ASN A 404 -24.35 17.02 -4.55
CA ASN A 404 -25.03 15.71 -4.54
C ASN A 404 -24.78 14.81 -3.30
N GLN A 405 -25.42 15.10 -2.17
CA GLN A 405 -25.57 14.13 -1.06
C GLN A 405 -26.73 13.17 -1.33
N PHE A 406 -26.59 11.86 -1.02
CA PHE A 406 -27.74 10.97 -1.02
C PHE A 406 -28.70 11.40 0.08
N ARG A 407 -29.95 11.69 -0.29
CA ARG A 407 -30.98 12.13 0.65
C ARG A 407 -32.15 11.15 0.62
N TYR A 408 -32.58 10.71 1.79
CA TYR A 408 -33.79 9.92 1.92
C TYR A 408 -34.66 10.37 3.07
#